data_AF-A0A1U7DVI3-F1
#
_entry.id   AF-A0A1U7DVI3-F1
#
_cell.length_a   1.000
_cell.length_b   1.000
_cell.length_c   1.000
_cell.angle_alpha   90.00
_cell.angle_beta   90.00
_cell.angle_gamma   90.00
#
_symmetry.space_group_name_H-M   'P 1'
#
loop_
_entity.id
_entity.type
_entity.pdbx_description
1 polymer ?
#
loop_
_entity_poly.entity_id
_entity_poly.type
_entity_poly.pdbx_seq_one_letter_code
_entity_poly.pdbx_strand_id
1 'polypeptide(L)'
;MKQNFIVLFIVLLVLSCNSPKKSDAIHSENWSKRTANLSQKDSLEFGKSYLSIYSQIYSKSDLKTHNLTAMVSLRNTSDTDTIYVLKAEYFDTHGKSIRNYFENPIYLAPMETAEIIIHEIDISGGTGSNFMFDWKIPKNCSEPLFEGIMNSTMGQQGLSFITQGIRVK
;
A
#
# COMPACT_ATOMS: atom_id res chain seq x y z
N MET A 1 55.26 -0.61 23.76
CA MET A 1 54.59 0.26 22.75
C MET A 1 53.58 -0.50 21.87
N LYS A 2 53.86 -1.73 21.39
CA LYS A 2 52.92 -2.52 20.57
C LYS A 2 51.62 -2.92 21.31
N GLN A 3 51.69 -3.24 22.60
CA GLN A 3 50.51 -3.68 23.38
C GLN A 3 49.49 -2.57 23.62
N ASN A 4 49.93 -1.32 23.78
CA ASN A 4 49.04 -0.16 23.90
C ASN A 4 48.28 0.14 22.60
N PHE A 5 48.89 -0.16 21.45
CA PHE A 5 48.24 -0.01 20.14
C PHE A 5 47.12 -1.03 19.93
N ILE A 6 47.29 -2.26 20.42
CA ILE A 6 46.28 -3.33 20.33
C ILE A 6 45.06 -2.99 21.19
N VAL A 7 45.27 -2.46 22.40
CA VAL A 7 44.16 -2.02 23.28
C VAL A 7 43.39 -0.87 22.65
N LEU A 8 44.07 0.09 22.03
CA LEU A 8 43.42 1.22 21.34
C LEU A 8 42.56 0.76 20.14
N PHE A 9 43.03 -0.24 19.39
CA PHE A 9 42.30 -0.79 18.25
C PHE A 9 41.05 -1.57 18.67
N ILE A 10 41.10 -2.29 19.81
CA ILE A 10 39.94 -3.00 20.37
C ILE A 10 38.89 -2.00 20.88
N VAL A 11 39.31 -0.89 21.51
CA VAL A 11 38.39 0.17 21.97
C VAL A 11 37.67 0.87 20.81
N LEU A 12 38.33 1.03 19.66
CA LEU A 12 37.71 1.59 18.46
C LEU A 12 36.65 0.67 17.84
N LEU A 13 36.77 -0.66 18.00
CA LEU A 13 35.81 -1.64 17.47
C LEU A 13 34.50 -1.70 18.27
N VAL A 14 34.54 -1.41 19.59
CA VAL A 14 33.33 -1.38 20.43
C VAL A 14 32.54 -0.07 20.38
N LEU A 15 33.09 0.99 19.77
CA LEU A 15 32.41 2.28 19.61
C LEU A 15 31.55 2.36 18.34
N SER A 16 31.49 1.31 17.51
CA SER A 16 30.58 1.24 16.37
C SER A 16 29.15 0.89 16.83
N CYS A 17 28.58 1.78 17.63
CA CYS A 17 27.16 1.72 18.00
C CYS A 17 26.35 2.18 16.78
N ASN A 18 25.87 1.22 15.98
CA ASN A 18 24.84 1.50 14.99
C ASN A 18 23.57 1.86 15.76
N SER A 19 23.19 3.13 15.73
CA SER A 19 21.88 3.55 16.18
C SER A 19 20.84 2.77 15.36
N PRO A 20 19.88 2.07 15.99
CA PRO A 20 18.77 1.52 15.25
C PRO A 20 18.07 2.71 14.59
N LYS A 21 18.07 2.76 13.25
CA LYS A 21 17.22 3.69 12.52
C LYS A 21 15.81 3.43 13.06
N LYS A 22 15.22 4.44 13.71
CA LYS A 22 13.78 4.44 14.00
C LYS A 22 13.12 4.06 12.68
N SER A 23 12.45 2.92 12.65
CA SER A 23 11.60 2.58 11.52
C SER A 23 10.62 3.73 11.40
N ASP A 24 10.73 4.52 10.33
CA ASP A 24 9.85 5.64 10.05
C ASP A 24 8.44 5.10 9.87
N ALA A 25 7.70 4.98 10.99
CA ALA A 25 6.27 4.75 11.03
C ALA A 25 5.54 6.06 10.65
N ILE A 26 5.92 6.63 9.51
CA ILE A 26 5.50 7.95 9.02
C ILE A 26 5.24 7.84 7.52
N HIS A 27 4.28 7.00 7.14
CA HIS A 27 3.59 7.08 5.84
C HIS A 27 2.25 6.34 5.90
N SER A 28 1.60 6.28 7.08
CA SER A 28 0.19 5.90 7.13
C SER A 28 -0.63 7.12 6.77
N GLU A 29 -1.39 7.02 5.68
CA GLU A 29 -2.28 8.10 5.30
C GLU A 29 -3.27 8.43 6.42
N ASN A 30 -3.49 9.72 6.66
CA ASN A 30 -4.42 10.15 7.70
C ASN A 30 -5.84 10.22 7.13
N TRP A 31 -6.51 9.06 7.10
CA TRP A 31 -7.85 8.91 6.55
C TRP A 31 -8.89 9.83 7.20
N SER A 32 -8.72 10.17 8.49
CA SER A 32 -9.64 11.04 9.21
C SER A 32 -9.77 12.42 8.57
N LYS A 33 -8.69 12.96 7.99
CA LYS A 33 -8.69 14.26 7.29
C LYS A 33 -9.46 14.22 5.95
N ARG A 34 -9.66 13.02 5.40
CA ARG A 34 -10.34 12.80 4.11
C ARG A 34 -11.80 12.39 4.29
N THR A 35 -12.28 12.26 5.54
CA THR A 35 -13.64 11.80 5.83
C THR A 35 -14.68 12.67 5.12
N ALA A 36 -15.55 12.03 4.35
CA ALA A 36 -16.62 12.66 3.61
C ALA A 36 -17.98 12.28 4.22
N ASN A 37 -18.82 13.28 4.48
CA ASN A 37 -20.22 13.05 4.81
C ASN A 37 -21.04 12.94 3.52
N LEU A 38 -21.58 11.75 3.26
CA LEU A 38 -22.37 11.44 2.06
C LEU A 38 -23.88 11.51 2.27
N SER A 39 -24.35 11.84 3.48
CA SER A 39 -25.78 11.84 3.84
C SER A 39 -26.66 12.78 3.02
N GLN A 40 -26.09 13.65 2.17
CA GLN A 40 -26.81 14.62 1.35
C GLN A 40 -26.53 14.47 -0.17
N LYS A 41 -25.85 13.39 -0.59
CA LYS A 41 -25.41 13.18 -1.98
C LYS A 41 -26.13 11.98 -2.63
N ASP A 42 -27.45 12.10 -2.76
CA ASP A 42 -28.33 11.02 -3.23
C ASP A 42 -28.19 10.69 -4.73
N SER A 43 -27.50 11.53 -5.51
CA SER A 43 -27.36 11.38 -6.96
C SER A 43 -26.06 10.69 -7.41
N LEU A 44 -25.24 10.18 -6.48
CA LEU A 44 -23.97 9.54 -6.82
C LEU A 44 -24.17 8.13 -7.35
N GLU A 45 -23.45 7.79 -8.41
CA GLU A 45 -23.41 6.45 -9.00
C GLU A 45 -22.42 5.59 -8.22
N PHE A 46 -22.85 4.37 -7.87
CA PHE A 46 -22.02 3.42 -7.14
C PHE A 46 -21.19 2.58 -8.09
N GLY A 47 -19.96 2.29 -7.67
CA GLY A 47 -19.13 1.27 -8.28
C GLY A 47 -18.29 0.47 -7.30
N LYS A 48 -17.90 -0.72 -7.75
CA LYS A 48 -16.94 -1.63 -7.17
C LYS A 48 -15.79 -1.99 -8.12
N SER A 49 -14.55 -1.97 -7.63
CA SER A 49 -13.36 -2.35 -8.39
C SER A 49 -12.49 -3.34 -7.61
N TYR A 50 -11.91 -4.30 -8.32
CA TYR A 50 -11.00 -5.32 -7.79
C TYR A 50 -9.57 -5.01 -8.22
N LEU A 51 -8.60 -5.13 -7.30
CA LEU A 51 -7.18 -4.95 -7.58
C LEU A 51 -6.38 -6.10 -6.99
N SER A 52 -5.67 -6.86 -7.83
CA SER A 52 -4.71 -7.86 -7.37
C SER A 52 -3.52 -7.18 -6.69
N ILE A 53 -3.08 -7.70 -5.54
CA ILE A 53 -1.88 -7.25 -4.83
C ILE A 53 -1.06 -8.47 -4.44
N TYR A 54 0.26 -8.32 -4.36
CA TYR A 54 1.15 -9.40 -3.99
C TYR A 54 2.07 -8.92 -2.88
N SER A 55 1.84 -9.39 -1.65
CA SER A 55 2.82 -9.25 -0.56
C SER A 55 3.99 -10.21 -0.70
N GLN A 56 3.79 -11.30 -1.45
CA GLN A 56 4.82 -12.30 -1.73
C GLN A 56 4.70 -12.82 -3.16
N ILE A 57 5.84 -13.17 -3.77
CA ILE A 57 5.89 -13.89 -5.05
C ILE A 57 6.85 -15.07 -4.96
N TYR A 58 6.63 -16.12 -5.77
CA TYR A 58 7.54 -17.27 -5.82
C TYR A 58 8.87 -16.91 -6.50
N SER A 59 9.94 -17.61 -6.11
CA SER A 59 11.29 -17.41 -6.61
C SER A 59 12.00 -18.72 -6.88
N LYS A 60 12.40 -18.92 -8.14
CA LYS A 60 13.13 -20.09 -8.67
C LYS A 60 12.38 -21.42 -8.55
N SER A 61 11.57 -21.62 -7.51
CA SER A 61 10.65 -22.74 -7.31
C SER A 61 9.44 -22.29 -6.48
N ASP A 62 8.45 -23.18 -6.37
CA ASP A 62 7.26 -23.06 -5.50
C ASP A 62 7.57 -23.17 -4.00
N LEU A 63 8.78 -23.60 -3.64
CA LEU A 63 9.21 -23.77 -2.25
C LEU A 63 9.70 -22.48 -1.58
N LYS A 64 9.96 -21.42 -2.37
CA LYS A 64 10.54 -20.18 -1.84
C LYS A 64 9.81 -18.95 -2.36
N THR A 65 9.45 -18.05 -1.46
CA THR A 65 8.88 -16.75 -1.79
C THR A 65 9.85 -15.61 -1.48
N HIS A 66 9.65 -14.48 -2.16
CA HIS A 66 10.20 -13.18 -1.80
C HIS A 66 9.08 -12.26 -1.34
N ASN A 67 9.33 -11.52 -0.27
CA ASN A 67 8.41 -10.51 0.19
C ASN A 67 8.53 -9.23 -0.65
N LEU A 68 7.44 -8.49 -0.73
CA LEU A 68 7.29 -7.29 -1.52
C LEU A 68 6.72 -6.18 -0.65
N THR A 69 7.19 -4.95 -0.84
CA THR A 69 6.41 -3.78 -0.47
C THR A 69 5.37 -3.56 -1.58
N ALA A 70 4.13 -3.27 -1.21
CA ALA A 70 3.08 -2.90 -2.16
C ALA A 70 2.58 -1.50 -1.86
N MET A 71 2.61 -0.64 -2.88
CA MET A 71 1.99 0.69 -2.88
C MET A 71 0.70 0.60 -3.68
N VAL A 72 -0.41 0.91 -3.03
CA VAL A 72 -1.74 0.89 -3.63
C VAL A 72 -2.19 2.34 -3.81
N SER A 73 -2.31 2.75 -5.06
CA SER A 73 -2.68 4.10 -5.46
C SER A 73 -4.17 4.18 -5.75
N LEU A 74 -4.87 5.09 -5.07
CA LEU A 74 -6.28 5.42 -5.29
C LEU A 74 -6.30 6.78 -5.98
N ARG A 75 -6.59 6.81 -7.28
CA ARG A 75 -6.52 8.01 -8.11
C ARG A 75 -7.89 8.48 -8.53
N ASN A 76 -8.16 9.77 -8.34
CA ASN A 76 -9.23 10.45 -9.05
C ASN A 76 -8.72 10.87 -10.45
N THR A 77 -9.29 10.30 -11.49
CA THR A 77 -8.94 10.66 -12.88
C THR A 77 -9.75 11.82 -13.42
N SER A 78 -10.74 12.30 -12.66
CA SER A 78 -11.52 13.48 -13.04
C SER A 78 -10.70 14.74 -12.75
N ASP A 79 -10.67 15.65 -13.72
CA ASP A 79 -10.08 16.98 -13.59
C ASP A 79 -11.06 18.02 -13.05
N THR A 80 -12.35 17.67 -12.92
CA THR A 80 -13.42 18.57 -12.49
C THR A 80 -14.11 18.17 -11.19
N ASP A 81 -14.28 16.87 -10.96
CA ASP A 81 -15.21 16.36 -9.95
C ASP A 81 -14.51 15.62 -8.82
N THR A 82 -14.98 15.87 -7.60
CA THR A 82 -14.58 15.08 -6.42
C THR A 82 -15.31 13.74 -6.41
N ILE A 83 -14.54 12.66 -6.22
CA ILE A 83 -15.07 11.29 -6.08
C ILE A 83 -14.97 10.81 -4.63
N TYR A 84 -15.61 9.69 -4.33
CA TYR A 84 -15.67 9.14 -2.98
C TYR A 84 -15.32 7.67 -2.97
N VAL A 85 -14.41 7.26 -2.10
CA VAL A 85 -14.11 5.85 -1.85
C VAL A 85 -14.75 5.46 -0.53
N LEU A 86 -15.67 4.51 -0.58
CA LEU A 86 -16.48 4.06 0.55
C LEU A 86 -15.78 2.98 1.36
N LYS A 87 -15.02 2.11 0.68
CA LYS A 87 -14.32 0.97 1.28
C LYS A 87 -13.03 0.68 0.54
N ALA A 88 -12.00 0.28 1.27
CA ALA A 88 -10.77 -0.28 0.74
C ALA A 88 -10.42 -1.52 1.57
N GLU A 89 -11.01 -2.66 1.20
CA GLU A 89 -10.90 -3.91 1.94
C GLU A 89 -9.81 -4.80 1.36
N TYR A 90 -8.87 -5.20 2.21
CA TYR A 90 -7.75 -6.06 1.86
C TYR A 90 -8.02 -7.51 2.24
N PHE A 91 -7.82 -8.43 1.30
CA PHE A 91 -8.06 -9.87 1.46
C PHE A 91 -6.76 -10.66 1.29
N ASP A 92 -6.64 -11.76 2.02
CA ASP A 92 -5.56 -12.73 1.84
C ASP A 92 -5.78 -13.62 0.60
N THR A 93 -4.81 -14.47 0.32
CA THR A 93 -4.81 -15.45 -0.79
C THR A 93 -6.01 -16.42 -0.76
N HIS A 94 -6.62 -16.62 0.41
CA HIS A 94 -7.77 -17.51 0.60
C HIS A 94 -9.11 -16.76 0.54
N GLY A 95 -9.08 -15.45 0.27
CA GLY A 95 -10.27 -14.60 0.23
C GLY A 95 -10.78 -14.19 1.61
N LYS A 96 -9.98 -14.33 2.67
CA LYS A 96 -10.35 -13.84 4.00
C LYS A 96 -10.03 -12.36 4.12
N SER A 97 -10.99 -11.58 4.60
CA SER A 97 -10.79 -10.15 4.90
C SER A 97 -9.75 -10.01 6.02
N ILE A 98 -8.68 -9.27 5.74
CA ILE A 98 -7.60 -8.96 6.67
C ILE A 98 -7.94 -7.66 7.41
N ARG A 99 -8.23 -6.59 6.65
CA ARG A 99 -8.52 -5.26 7.20
C ARG A 99 -9.20 -4.36 6.16
N ASN A 100 -9.99 -3.41 6.65
CA ASN A 100 -10.43 -2.25 5.89
C ASN A 100 -9.60 -1.04 6.32
N TYR A 101 -9.14 -0.21 5.38
CA TYR A 101 -8.18 0.86 5.68
C TYR A 101 -8.80 2.12 6.29
N PHE A 102 -10.10 2.33 6.12
CA PHE A 102 -10.83 3.44 6.73
C PHE A 102 -12.27 3.04 7.04
N GLU A 103 -12.81 3.55 8.15
CA GLU A 103 -14.16 3.22 8.61
C GLU A 103 -15.24 4.09 7.95
N ASN A 104 -14.88 5.32 7.59
CA ASN A 104 -15.79 6.29 6.98
C ASN A 104 -15.41 6.52 5.52
N PRO A 105 -16.38 6.80 4.62
CA PRO A 105 -16.07 7.20 3.26
C PRO A 105 -15.07 8.35 3.21
N ILE A 106 -14.14 8.29 2.27
CA ILE A 106 -13.18 9.35 2.01
C ILE A 106 -13.49 10.05 0.69
N TYR A 107 -13.12 11.32 0.55
CA TYR A 107 -13.11 12.00 -0.74
C TYR A 107 -11.71 11.97 -1.38
N LEU A 108 -11.69 12.06 -2.71
CA LEU A 108 -10.51 12.41 -3.50
C LEU A 108 -10.89 13.61 -4.38
N ALA A 109 -10.21 14.73 -4.19
CA ALA A 109 -10.37 15.94 -4.99
C ALA A 109 -9.99 15.68 -6.46
N PRO A 110 -10.35 16.57 -7.41
CA PRO A 110 -9.95 16.42 -8.80
C PRO A 110 -8.44 16.21 -8.95
N MET A 111 -8.05 15.21 -9.75
CA MET A 111 -6.65 14.77 -9.97
C MET A 111 -5.90 14.31 -8.71
N GLU A 112 -6.57 14.17 -7.56
CA GLU A 112 -5.92 13.77 -6.32
C GLU A 112 -5.58 12.27 -6.30
N THR A 113 -4.48 11.94 -5.63
CA THR A 113 -4.07 10.56 -5.35
C THR A 113 -3.93 10.37 -3.84
N ALA A 114 -4.48 9.28 -3.31
CA ALA A 114 -4.18 8.77 -1.98
C ALA A 114 -3.49 7.40 -2.07
N GLU A 115 -2.70 7.05 -1.06
CA GLU A 115 -1.87 5.85 -1.10
C GLU A 115 -2.07 4.98 0.15
N ILE A 116 -2.09 3.67 -0.06
CA ILE A 116 -1.98 2.66 0.98
C ILE A 116 -0.66 1.94 0.79
N ILE A 117 0.16 1.87 1.84
CA ILE A 117 1.44 1.14 1.81
C ILE A 117 1.31 -0.14 2.64
N ILE A 118 1.59 -1.28 2.00
CA ILE A 118 1.80 -2.57 2.65
C ILE A 118 3.30 -2.80 2.71
N HIS A 119 3.86 -2.80 3.91
CA HIS A 119 5.29 -2.97 4.12
C HIS A 119 5.73 -4.40 3.80
N GLU A 120 6.98 -4.57 3.37
CA GLU A 120 7.60 -5.88 3.06
C GLU A 120 7.52 -6.90 4.21
N ILE A 121 7.44 -6.45 5.46
CA ILE A 121 7.30 -7.33 6.62
C ILE A 121 5.88 -7.88 6.79
N ASP A 122 4.88 -7.26 6.17
CA ASP A 122 3.48 -7.67 6.22
C ASP A 122 3.19 -8.74 5.15
N ILE A 123 3.37 -10.00 5.54
CA ILE A 123 3.09 -11.17 4.70
C ILE A 123 1.64 -11.68 4.81
N SER A 124 0.75 -10.94 5.50
CA SER A 124 -0.63 -11.40 5.74
C SER A 124 -1.44 -11.65 4.46
N GLY A 125 -1.03 -11.02 3.35
CA GLY A 125 -1.66 -11.22 2.05
C GLY A 125 -1.32 -12.54 1.35
N GLY A 126 -0.14 -13.10 1.62
CA GLY A 126 0.40 -14.24 0.87
C GLY A 126 0.74 -13.90 -0.58
N THR A 127 0.52 -14.88 -1.47
CA THR A 127 0.90 -14.87 -2.90
C THR A 127 -0.23 -14.51 -3.86
N GLY A 128 -1.43 -14.22 -3.35
CA GLY A 128 -2.61 -13.88 -4.15
C GLY A 128 -3.58 -12.95 -3.43
N SER A 129 -3.07 -12.00 -2.66
CA SER A 129 -3.93 -11.01 -2.01
C SER A 129 -4.59 -10.05 -2.99
N ASN A 130 -5.58 -9.31 -2.50
CA ASN A 130 -6.30 -8.36 -3.33
C ASN A 130 -7.02 -7.30 -2.50
N PHE A 131 -7.38 -6.22 -3.17
CA PHE A 131 -8.30 -5.22 -2.66
C PHE A 131 -9.64 -5.29 -3.38
N MET A 132 -10.69 -5.05 -2.60
CA MET A 132 -11.98 -4.63 -3.10
C MET A 132 -12.24 -3.19 -2.70
N PHE A 133 -12.49 -2.34 -3.69
CA PHE A 133 -12.86 -0.95 -3.50
C PHE A 133 -14.33 -0.75 -3.78
N ASP A 134 -15.04 -0.14 -2.84
CA ASP A 134 -16.35 0.43 -3.09
C ASP A 134 -16.18 1.93 -3.24
N TRP A 135 -16.82 2.52 -4.24
CA TRP A 135 -16.70 3.94 -4.55
C TRP A 135 -18.02 4.51 -5.07
N LYS A 136 -18.10 5.83 -5.04
CA LYS A 136 -19.20 6.63 -5.57
C LYS A 136 -18.66 7.81 -6.35
N ILE A 137 -19.25 8.09 -7.50
CA ILE A 137 -18.88 9.22 -8.36
C ILE A 137 -20.12 10.04 -8.74
N PRO A 138 -19.98 11.34 -9.05
CA PRO A 138 -21.02 12.10 -9.70
C PRO A 138 -21.40 11.48 -11.06
N LYS A 139 -22.63 11.73 -11.50
CA LYS A 139 -23.11 11.26 -12.81
C LYS A 139 -22.23 11.82 -13.93
N ASN A 140 -21.85 10.97 -14.89
CA ASN A 140 -20.95 11.30 -16.00
C ASN A 140 -19.51 11.66 -15.59
N CYS A 141 -19.09 11.39 -14.35
CA CYS A 141 -17.70 11.53 -13.92
C CYS A 141 -16.88 10.31 -14.38
N SER A 142 -15.57 10.48 -14.55
CA SER A 142 -14.66 9.36 -14.80
C SER A 142 -14.54 8.46 -13.55
N GLU A 143 -14.47 7.15 -13.76
CA GLU A 143 -14.26 6.19 -12.68
C GLU A 143 -12.86 6.32 -12.07
N PRO A 144 -12.67 6.06 -10.75
CA PRO A 144 -11.35 6.03 -10.15
C PRO A 144 -10.43 4.98 -10.79
N LEU A 145 -9.15 5.31 -10.89
CA LEU A 145 -8.09 4.37 -11.24
C LEU A 145 -7.44 3.84 -9.96
N PHE A 146 -7.43 2.52 -9.80
CA PHE A 146 -6.71 1.84 -8.73
C PHE A 146 -5.50 1.12 -9.31
N GLU A 147 -4.32 1.34 -8.75
CA GLU A 147 -3.08 0.71 -9.20
C GLU A 147 -2.31 0.14 -8.02
N GLY A 148 -1.72 -1.04 -8.23
CA GLY A 148 -0.79 -1.65 -7.30
C GLY A 148 0.61 -1.59 -7.89
N ILE A 149 1.57 -1.10 -7.12
CA ILE A 149 2.98 -1.13 -7.47
C ILE A 149 3.67 -2.02 -6.45
N MET A 150 4.23 -3.11 -6.93
CA MET A 150 4.95 -4.09 -6.12
C MET A 150 6.42 -3.87 -6.35
N ASN A 151 7.19 -3.73 -5.27
CA ASN A 151 8.64 -3.61 -5.37
C ASN A 151 9.36 -4.41 -4.28
N SER A 152 10.54 -4.90 -4.63
CA SER A 152 11.51 -5.43 -3.67
C SER A 152 12.91 -5.03 -4.11
N THR A 153 13.70 -4.61 -3.13
CA THR A 153 15.12 -4.29 -3.27
C THR A 153 16.00 -5.34 -2.60
N MET A 154 15.42 -6.50 -2.23
CA MET A 154 16.12 -7.57 -1.53
C MET A 154 17.14 -8.25 -2.44
N GLY A 155 18.42 -8.18 -2.06
CA GLY A 155 19.53 -8.80 -2.80
C GLY A 155 20.19 -7.87 -3.82
N GLN A 156 20.73 -8.44 -4.90
CA GLN A 156 21.44 -7.69 -5.96
C GLN A 156 20.56 -7.35 -7.18
N GLN A 157 19.31 -7.81 -7.19
CA GLN A 157 18.37 -7.58 -8.29
C GLN A 157 17.11 -6.95 -7.70
N GLY A 158 16.81 -5.72 -8.12
CA GLY A 158 15.54 -5.09 -7.81
C GLY A 158 14.45 -5.64 -8.74
N LEU A 159 13.25 -5.84 -8.20
CA LEU A 159 12.07 -6.17 -9.00
C LEU A 159 11.01 -5.11 -8.75
N SER A 160 10.32 -4.73 -9.82
CA SER A 160 9.12 -3.91 -9.73
C SER A 160 8.14 -4.26 -10.84
N PHE A 161 6.86 -4.33 -10.51
CA PHE A 161 5.80 -4.49 -11.50
C PHE A 161 4.52 -3.80 -11.00
N ILE A 162 3.58 -3.61 -11.92
CA ILE A 162 2.30 -2.99 -11.64
C ILE A 162 1.15 -3.96 -11.86
N THR A 163 0.06 -3.70 -11.16
CA THR A 163 -1.27 -4.28 -11.40
C THR A 163 -2.25 -3.14 -11.54
N GLN A 164 -3.26 -3.31 -12.39
CA GLN A 164 -4.32 -2.32 -12.56
C GLN A 164 -5.65 -2.90 -12.09
N GLY A 165 -6.44 -2.06 -11.45
CA GLY A 165 -7.75 -2.43 -10.95
C GLY A 165 -8.73 -2.63 -12.11
N ILE A 166 -9.63 -3.60 -11.95
CA ILE A 166 -10.70 -3.89 -12.89
C ILE A 166 -12.05 -3.55 -12.27
N ARG A 167 -12.94 -2.99 -13.08
CA ARG A 167 -14.34 -2.77 -12.73
C ARG A 167 -15.06 -4.10 -12.60
N VAL A 168 -15.79 -4.33 -11.51
CA VAL A 168 -16.55 -5.59 -11.30
C VAL A 168 -18.05 -5.41 -11.13
N LYS A 169 -18.53 -4.22 -10.76
CA LYS A 169 -19.99 -3.94 -10.67
C LYS A 169 -20.32 -2.47 -10.75
#